data_AF-C5DMH4-F1
#
_entry.id   AF-C5DMH4-F1
#
_cell.length_a   1.000
_cell.length_b   1.000
_cell.length_c   1.000
_cell.angle_alpha   90.00
_cell.angle_beta   90.00
_cell.angle_gamma   90.00
#
_symmetry.space_group_name_H-M   'P 1'
#
loop_
_entity.id
_entity.type
_entity.pdbx_description
1 polymer ?
#
loop_
_entity_poly.entity_id
_entity_poly.type
_entity_poly.pdbx_seq_one_letter_code
_entity_poly.pdbx_strand_id
1 'polypeptide(L)'
;MYILTTEKASSSPNFPGLTKAIKRKRSTTMSANCGSYRTPKSPEPLAELPPTVLEAKDSLHSRTFYSEVPQQIRDSGCAVILGVDEAGRGPVLGPMVYGISYCTREYQDEVLKKRYAFDDSKKLTDPVRRDLFQRMYTGEIDQVGYATTCISACDISSGMLRFPPEKNYNLNEQAHDVTIALIRGVLERGVAVEHVYVDTVGPPATYQRKLEGLFPSIKFTVAKKADSLFCVVSVASVVAKVTRDVLIELLRARPDEVLGSGYPSDAKTTAWLRSNRTALFGWPLQTVRFSWQTSQTLLDRNPDAVPIEWEDDYIGKGSQSMAAMFQPAEKAVTLDNWYSVE
;
A
#
# COMPACT_ATOMS: atom_id res chain seq x y z
N MET A 1 25.50 -13.21 -17.46
CA MET A 1 26.43 -14.37 -17.30
C MET A 1 25.68 -15.39 -16.47
N TYR A 2 25.16 -16.45 -17.11
CA TYR A 2 24.26 -17.42 -16.48
C TYR A 2 25.08 -18.50 -15.78
N ILE A 3 24.82 -18.75 -14.50
CA ILE A 3 25.36 -19.91 -13.78
C ILE A 3 24.21 -20.90 -13.56
N LEU A 4 24.25 -21.99 -14.33
CA LEU A 4 23.45 -23.19 -14.15
C LEU A 4 24.12 -24.02 -13.05
N THR A 5 23.40 -24.35 -11.97
CA THR A 5 23.80 -25.38 -11.02
C THR A 5 22.92 -26.61 -11.19
N THR A 6 23.57 -27.71 -11.55
CA THR A 6 22.99 -29.03 -11.77
C THR A 6 22.70 -29.72 -10.43
N GLU A 7 21.44 -30.14 -10.23
CA GLU A 7 21.04 -31.03 -9.13
C GLU A 7 21.63 -32.44 -9.31
N LYS A 8 22.27 -32.96 -8.26
CA LYS A 8 22.57 -34.39 -8.11
C LYS A 8 21.41 -35.05 -7.34
N ALA A 9 20.71 -35.95 -8.02
CA ALA A 9 19.75 -36.86 -7.41
C ALA A 9 20.48 -37.80 -6.44
N SER A 10 19.97 -37.90 -5.20
CA SER A 10 20.32 -38.98 -4.27
C SER A 10 19.06 -39.73 -3.85
N SER A 11 19.21 -41.05 -3.91
CA SER A 11 18.22 -42.11 -3.80
C SER A 11 17.61 -42.25 -2.40
N SER A 12 16.29 -42.40 -2.37
CA SER A 12 15.50 -42.81 -1.20
C SER A 12 15.56 -44.32 -0.97
N PRO A 13 15.57 -44.79 0.30
CA PRO A 13 15.23 -46.17 0.63
C PRO A 13 13.79 -46.29 1.17
N ASN A 14 13.04 -47.20 0.56
CA ASN A 14 11.75 -47.75 1.00
C ASN A 14 11.88 -48.52 2.32
N PHE A 15 10.92 -48.37 3.25
CA PHE A 15 10.49 -49.47 4.15
C PHE A 15 8.97 -49.35 4.49
N PRO A 16 8.29 -50.47 4.80
CA PRO A 16 6.87 -50.68 4.50
C PRO A 16 5.89 -50.50 5.68
N GLY A 17 4.64 -50.20 5.31
CA GLY A 17 3.40 -50.83 5.81
C GLY A 17 3.11 -50.85 7.30
N LEU A 18 2.12 -50.06 7.73
CA LEU A 18 1.26 -50.43 8.87
C LEU A 18 -0.17 -49.91 8.69
N THR A 19 -1.03 -50.74 8.08
CA THR A 19 -2.49 -50.63 8.17
C THR A 19 -2.96 -50.98 9.58
N LYS A 20 -3.66 -50.07 10.27
CA LYS A 20 -4.46 -50.41 11.45
C LYS A 20 -5.91 -49.94 11.28
N ALA A 21 -6.79 -50.91 11.51
CA ALA A 21 -8.22 -50.87 11.31
C ALA A 21 -8.95 -49.94 12.28
N ILE A 22 -9.91 -49.19 11.74
CA ILE A 22 -10.86 -48.35 12.47
C ILE A 22 -11.96 -49.23 13.06
N LYS A 23 -12.06 -49.31 14.38
CA LYS A 23 -13.22 -49.90 15.09
C LYS A 23 -14.37 -48.89 15.13
N ARG A 24 -15.47 -49.22 14.46
CA ARG A 24 -16.78 -48.56 14.56
C ARG A 24 -17.34 -48.71 15.99
N LYS A 25 -17.65 -47.60 16.66
CA LYS A 25 -18.65 -47.56 17.74
C LYS A 25 -19.83 -46.71 17.27
N ARG A 26 -21.01 -47.33 17.26
CA ARG A 26 -22.31 -46.67 17.06
C ARG A 26 -22.62 -45.83 18.30
N SER A 27 -22.97 -44.56 18.10
CA SER A 27 -23.70 -43.74 19.07
C SER A 27 -24.78 -42.99 18.30
N THR A 28 -25.98 -42.99 18.88
CA THR A 28 -27.25 -42.61 18.26
C THR A 28 -27.57 -41.14 18.57
N THR A 29 -27.86 -40.37 17.51
CA THR A 29 -28.67 -39.13 17.44
C THR A 29 -28.46 -38.00 18.46
N MET A 30 -28.00 -36.84 17.96
CA MET A 30 -28.76 -35.58 18.01
C MET A 30 -28.47 -34.76 16.75
N SER A 31 -29.53 -34.37 16.05
CA SER A 31 -29.51 -33.55 14.84
C SER A 31 -29.22 -32.10 15.21
N ALA A 32 -27.97 -31.66 15.05
CA ALA A 32 -27.62 -30.24 15.03
C ALA A 32 -27.47 -29.79 13.58
N ASN A 33 -28.31 -28.83 13.19
CA ASN A 33 -28.35 -28.21 11.88
C ASN A 33 -27.03 -27.44 11.65
N CYS A 34 -26.04 -28.08 11.04
CA CYS A 34 -24.76 -27.45 10.70
C CYS A 34 -24.94 -26.70 9.37
N GLY A 35 -25.23 -25.40 9.46
CA GLY A 35 -25.18 -24.51 8.33
C GLY A 35 -23.80 -24.59 7.68
N SER A 36 -23.78 -24.85 6.37
CA SER A 36 -22.55 -24.86 5.57
C SER A 36 -21.83 -23.52 5.75
N TYR A 37 -20.70 -23.52 6.44
CA TYR A 37 -19.76 -22.41 6.39
C TYR A 37 -19.30 -22.27 4.95
N ARG A 38 -19.92 -21.34 4.20
CA ARG A 38 -19.39 -20.90 2.91
C ARG A 38 -18.06 -20.22 3.21
N THR A 39 -16.98 -20.82 2.73
CA THR A 39 -15.72 -20.09 2.55
C THR A 39 -16.03 -18.80 1.79
N PRO A 40 -15.53 -17.63 2.21
CA PRO A 40 -15.67 -16.41 1.44
C PRO A 40 -15.07 -16.69 0.06
N LYS A 41 -15.91 -16.67 -0.99
CA LYS A 41 -15.42 -16.70 -2.36
C LYS A 41 -14.51 -15.49 -2.52
N SER A 42 -13.31 -15.71 -3.04
CA SER A 42 -12.48 -14.61 -3.53
C SER A 42 -13.33 -13.76 -4.48
N PRO A 43 -13.20 -12.42 -4.45
CA PRO A 43 -13.90 -11.56 -5.39
C PRO A 43 -13.61 -12.05 -6.82
N GLU A 44 -14.63 -12.05 -7.68
CA GLU A 44 -14.43 -12.32 -9.11
C GLU A 44 -13.40 -11.28 -9.64
N PRO A 45 -12.45 -11.70 -10.50
CA PRO A 45 -11.49 -10.76 -11.07
C PRO A 45 -12.21 -9.64 -11.83
N LEU A 46 -11.67 -8.42 -11.78
CA LEU A 46 -12.17 -7.34 -12.64
C LEU A 46 -12.03 -7.75 -14.11
N ALA A 47 -13.04 -7.46 -14.93
CA ALA A 47 -13.01 -7.78 -16.36
C ALA A 47 -11.90 -7.01 -17.10
N GLU A 48 -11.60 -5.79 -16.64
CA GLU A 48 -10.50 -4.94 -17.10
C GLU A 48 -9.80 -4.32 -15.90
N LEU A 49 -8.48 -4.14 -15.97
CA LEU A 49 -7.74 -3.49 -14.89
C LEU A 49 -8.00 -1.97 -14.89
N PRO A 50 -8.18 -1.33 -13.72
CA PRO A 50 -8.34 0.11 -13.65
C PRO A 50 -7.12 0.84 -14.22
N PRO A 51 -7.28 2.00 -14.89
CA PRO A 51 -6.17 2.81 -15.39
C PRO A 51 -5.15 3.18 -14.31
N THR A 52 -5.60 3.40 -13.07
CA THR A 52 -4.75 3.66 -11.90
C THR A 52 -3.80 2.50 -11.59
N VAL A 53 -4.25 1.26 -11.79
CA VAL A 53 -3.44 0.05 -11.63
C VAL A 53 -2.48 -0.10 -12.80
N LEU A 54 -2.95 0.13 -14.04
CA LEU A 54 -2.13 0.02 -15.24
C LEU A 54 -0.91 0.97 -15.19
N GLU A 55 -1.10 2.18 -14.67
CA GLU A 55 -0.03 3.18 -14.48
C GLU A 55 1.02 2.73 -13.46
N ALA A 56 0.63 1.96 -12.43
CA ALA A 56 1.51 1.67 -11.29
C ALA A 56 2.10 0.25 -11.26
N LYS A 57 1.44 -0.76 -11.87
CA LYS A 57 1.72 -2.19 -11.62
C LYS A 57 3.15 -2.68 -11.91
N ASP A 58 3.86 -2.03 -12.83
CA ASP A 58 5.21 -2.43 -13.27
C ASP A 58 6.31 -1.45 -12.80
N SER A 59 5.95 -0.46 -11.97
CA SER A 59 6.88 0.60 -11.56
C SER A 59 7.52 0.27 -10.20
N LEU A 60 8.85 0.39 -10.13
CA LEU A 60 9.58 0.34 -8.86
C LEU A 60 9.33 1.59 -8.00
N HIS A 61 9.17 2.73 -8.66
CA HIS A 61 8.96 4.04 -8.01
C HIS A 61 7.50 4.45 -8.05
N SER A 62 7.17 5.42 -7.22
CA SER A 62 5.83 5.94 -7.05
C SER A 62 5.29 6.50 -8.36
N ARG A 63 4.00 6.28 -8.60
CA ARG A 63 3.32 6.70 -9.83
C ARG A 63 2.05 7.45 -9.53
N THR A 64 1.76 8.47 -10.33
CA THR A 64 0.55 9.27 -10.23
C THR A 64 -0.25 9.15 -11.52
N PHE A 65 -1.52 8.82 -11.39
CA PHE A 65 -2.50 8.79 -12.47
C PHE A 65 -3.55 9.87 -12.24
N TYR A 66 -3.94 10.59 -13.28
CA TYR A 66 -5.11 11.46 -13.29
C TYR A 66 -6.06 11.02 -14.39
N SER A 67 -7.34 10.89 -14.09
CA SER A 67 -8.37 10.73 -15.13
C SER A 67 -8.46 11.99 -15.98
N GLU A 68 -9.06 11.87 -17.15
CA GLU A 68 -9.54 13.04 -17.88
C GLU A 68 -10.51 13.85 -16.99
N VAL A 69 -10.46 15.18 -17.13
CA VAL A 69 -11.39 16.08 -16.44
C VAL A 69 -12.74 15.99 -17.18
N PRO A 70 -13.83 15.60 -16.50
CA PRO A 70 -15.16 15.55 -17.10
C PRO A 70 -15.55 16.85 -17.80
N GLN A 71 -16.13 16.73 -19.00
CA GLN A 71 -16.49 17.89 -19.81
C GLN A 71 -17.50 18.80 -19.10
N GLN A 72 -18.44 18.21 -18.36
CA GLN A 72 -19.42 18.93 -17.55
C GLN A 72 -18.76 19.76 -16.45
N ILE A 73 -17.62 19.32 -15.89
CA ILE A 73 -16.86 20.11 -14.93
C ILE A 73 -16.18 21.29 -15.63
N ARG A 74 -15.61 21.08 -16.83
CA ARG A 74 -14.97 22.14 -17.62
C ARG A 74 -15.98 23.22 -18.05
N ASP A 75 -17.17 22.80 -18.43
CA ASP A 75 -18.18 23.68 -19.05
C ASP A 75 -19.09 24.37 -18.02
N SER A 76 -19.31 23.76 -16.85
CA SER A 76 -20.29 24.26 -15.88
C SER A 76 -19.94 25.62 -15.28
N GLY A 77 -18.65 25.96 -15.18
CA GLY A 77 -18.18 27.09 -14.37
C GLY A 77 -18.59 26.98 -12.89
N CYS A 78 -19.10 25.82 -12.47
CA CYS A 78 -19.63 25.59 -11.13
C CYS A 78 -18.52 25.22 -10.16
N ALA A 79 -18.75 25.54 -8.89
CA ALA A 79 -17.85 25.16 -7.81
C ALA A 79 -17.75 23.63 -7.68
N VAL A 80 -16.51 23.13 -7.69
CA VAL A 80 -16.18 21.71 -7.55
C VAL A 80 -15.82 21.39 -6.10
N ILE A 81 -16.31 20.25 -5.61
CA ILE A 81 -15.86 19.67 -4.35
C ILE A 81 -14.88 18.53 -4.63
N LEU A 82 -13.89 18.36 -3.75
CA LEU A 82 -12.86 17.33 -3.86
C LEU A 82 -12.76 16.54 -2.56
N GLY A 83 -12.62 15.23 -2.66
CA GLY A 83 -12.39 14.32 -1.55
C GLY A 83 -11.01 13.69 -1.64
N VAL A 84 -10.36 13.50 -0.49
CA VAL A 84 -9.06 12.84 -0.35
C VAL A 84 -9.16 11.73 0.67
N ASP A 85 -8.70 10.53 0.31
CA ASP A 85 -8.56 9.40 1.22
C ASP A 85 -7.32 8.55 0.84
N GLU A 86 -6.93 7.63 1.71
CA GLU A 86 -5.81 6.72 1.50
C GLU A 86 -6.16 5.25 1.74
N ALA A 87 -5.37 4.36 1.15
CA ALA A 87 -5.40 2.93 1.42
C ALA A 87 -3.98 2.38 1.62
N GLY A 88 -3.84 1.45 2.55
CA GLY A 88 -2.57 0.74 2.75
C GLY A 88 -1.54 1.52 3.56
N ARG A 89 -1.95 2.34 4.54
CA ARG A 89 -1.00 3.01 5.43
C ARG A 89 -0.20 2.05 6.34
N GLY A 90 -0.85 1.03 6.90
CA GLY A 90 -0.26 0.10 7.88
C GLY A 90 0.44 -1.18 7.37
N PRO A 91 0.09 -1.77 6.21
CA PRO A 91 0.74 -2.97 5.68
C PRO A 91 2.27 -2.85 5.56
N VAL A 92 2.96 -3.97 5.80
CA VAL A 92 4.39 -4.14 5.48
C VAL A 92 4.60 -4.51 4.02
N LEU A 93 3.57 -5.00 3.33
CA LEU A 93 3.62 -5.34 1.91
C LEU A 93 2.95 -4.28 1.03
N GLY A 94 3.60 -3.99 -0.09
CA GLY A 94 3.12 -3.21 -1.23
C GLY A 94 2.90 -1.73 -0.98
N PRO A 95 2.24 -1.03 -1.92
CA PRO A 95 2.17 0.42 -1.93
C PRO A 95 1.19 1.00 -0.91
N MET A 96 1.35 2.27 -0.58
CA MET A 96 0.33 3.12 0.02
C MET A 96 -0.29 3.97 -1.09
N VAL A 97 -1.61 3.92 -1.25
CA VAL A 97 -2.30 4.61 -2.34
C VAL A 97 -3.10 5.76 -1.77
N TYR A 98 -2.79 6.99 -2.20
CA TYR A 98 -3.68 8.13 -2.01
C TYR A 98 -4.62 8.22 -3.21
N GLY A 99 -5.91 8.36 -2.94
CA GLY A 99 -6.94 8.59 -3.94
C GLY A 99 -7.57 9.95 -3.73
N ILE A 100 -7.91 10.61 -4.84
CA ILE A 100 -8.81 11.76 -4.82
C ILE A 100 -9.96 11.54 -5.79
N SER A 101 -11.09 12.17 -5.50
CA SER A 101 -12.19 12.31 -6.44
C SER A 101 -12.75 13.73 -6.40
N TYR A 102 -13.34 14.20 -7.49
CA TYR A 102 -13.93 15.52 -7.56
C TYR A 102 -15.11 15.57 -8.53
N CYS A 103 -16.14 16.33 -8.17
CA CYS A 103 -17.35 16.53 -8.95
C CYS A 103 -18.09 17.81 -8.51
N THR A 104 -19.16 18.18 -9.20
CA THR A 104 -20.05 19.26 -8.73
C THR A 104 -20.86 18.79 -7.53
N ARG A 105 -21.25 19.73 -6.65
CA ARG A 105 -22.10 19.42 -5.49
C ARG A 105 -23.45 18.82 -5.92
N GLU A 106 -24.03 19.36 -6.99
CA GLU A 106 -25.28 18.87 -7.57
C GLU A 106 -25.18 17.41 -8.02
N TYR A 107 -24.13 17.05 -8.78
CA TYR A 107 -23.96 15.66 -9.24
C TYR A 107 -23.75 14.69 -8.07
N GLN A 108 -23.01 15.10 -7.04
CA GLN A 108 -22.89 14.31 -5.83
C GLN A 108 -24.25 14.02 -5.19
N ASP A 109 -25.06 15.06 -5.00
CA ASP A 109 -26.31 14.96 -4.23
C ASP A 109 -27.43 14.28 -5.03
N GLU A 110 -27.51 14.52 -6.34
CA GLU A 110 -28.57 13.99 -7.20
C GLU A 110 -28.23 12.62 -7.81
N VAL A 111 -26.95 12.31 -8.03
CA VAL A 111 -26.53 11.08 -8.70
C VAL A 111 -25.74 10.15 -7.78
N LEU A 112 -24.60 10.59 -7.25
CA LEU A 112 -23.70 9.69 -6.50
C LEU A 112 -24.36 9.10 -5.24
N LYS A 113 -25.07 9.94 -4.47
CA LYS A 113 -25.79 9.48 -3.27
C LYS A 113 -27.04 8.67 -3.63
N LYS A 114 -27.91 9.22 -4.49
CA LYS A 114 -29.24 8.62 -4.74
C LYS A 114 -29.20 7.35 -5.61
N ARG A 115 -28.33 7.31 -6.62
CA ARG A 115 -28.27 6.21 -7.59
C ARG A 115 -27.22 5.15 -7.26
N TYR A 116 -26.08 5.57 -6.71
CA TYR A 116 -24.93 4.68 -6.49
C TYR A 116 -24.60 4.42 -5.01
N ALA A 117 -25.27 5.12 -4.08
CA ALA A 117 -25.16 4.91 -2.63
C ALA A 117 -23.71 4.96 -2.09
N PHE A 118 -22.88 5.85 -2.65
CA PHE A 118 -21.50 6.02 -2.19
C PHE A 118 -21.40 6.43 -0.71
N ASP A 119 -22.41 7.04 -0.12
CA ASP A 119 -22.40 7.49 1.28
C ASP A 119 -22.75 6.40 2.31
N ASP A 120 -23.13 5.19 1.87
CA ASP A 120 -23.44 4.08 2.78
C ASP A 120 -22.18 3.28 3.12
N SER A 121 -21.33 3.83 3.98
CA SER A 121 -20.03 3.24 4.37
C SER A 121 -20.14 1.83 4.98
N LYS A 122 -21.33 1.43 5.46
CA LYS A 122 -21.58 0.07 5.97
C LYS A 122 -21.90 -0.95 4.87
N LYS A 123 -22.17 -0.50 3.64
CA LYS A 123 -22.52 -1.36 2.50
C LYS A 123 -21.43 -1.51 1.45
N LEU A 124 -20.35 -0.72 1.50
CA LEU A 124 -19.24 -0.82 0.56
C LEU A 124 -18.34 -2.03 0.84
N THR A 125 -18.83 -3.22 0.52
CA THR A 125 -18.04 -4.46 0.48
C THR A 125 -17.03 -4.43 -0.68
N ASP A 126 -16.01 -5.28 -0.66
CA ASP A 126 -15.01 -5.32 -1.75
C ASP A 126 -15.63 -5.49 -3.16
N PRO A 127 -16.59 -6.41 -3.39
CA PRO A 127 -17.26 -6.52 -4.69
C PRO A 127 -18.00 -5.24 -5.10
N VAL A 128 -18.64 -4.55 -4.14
CA VAL A 128 -19.35 -3.29 -4.40
C VAL A 128 -18.37 -2.17 -4.75
N ARG A 129 -17.24 -2.06 -4.05
CA ARG A 129 -16.20 -1.07 -4.39
C ARG A 129 -15.65 -1.29 -5.79
N ARG A 130 -15.38 -2.55 -6.14
CA ARG A 130 -14.89 -2.95 -7.47
C ARG A 130 -15.88 -2.59 -8.58
N ASP A 131 -17.16 -2.92 -8.40
CA ASP A 131 -18.24 -2.55 -9.33
C ASP A 131 -18.37 -1.03 -9.49
N LEU A 132 -18.42 -0.28 -8.40
CA LEU A 132 -18.52 1.18 -8.43
C LEU A 132 -17.32 1.82 -9.14
N PHE A 133 -16.10 1.36 -8.85
CA PHE A 133 -14.92 1.91 -9.52
C PHE A 133 -14.90 1.53 -11.01
N GLN A 134 -15.33 0.32 -11.35
CA GLN A 134 -15.50 -0.11 -12.74
C GLN A 134 -16.45 0.79 -13.51
N ARG A 135 -17.61 1.13 -12.94
CA ARG A 135 -18.55 2.08 -13.55
C ARG A 135 -17.94 3.46 -13.80
N MET A 136 -16.99 3.90 -12.97
CA MET A 136 -16.27 5.16 -13.17
C MET A 136 -15.30 5.08 -14.36
N TYR A 137 -14.40 4.11 -14.38
CA TYR A 137 -13.39 4.05 -15.45
C TYR A 137 -13.92 3.50 -16.79
N THR A 138 -15.12 2.91 -16.81
CA THR A 138 -15.83 2.51 -18.04
C THR A 138 -16.82 3.56 -18.54
N GLY A 139 -17.00 4.68 -17.82
CA GLY A 139 -17.79 5.83 -18.26
C GLY A 139 -19.29 5.79 -17.94
N GLU A 140 -19.78 4.85 -17.12
CA GLU A 140 -21.17 4.91 -16.61
C GLU A 140 -21.34 6.03 -15.57
N ILE A 141 -20.30 6.29 -14.77
CA ILE A 141 -20.20 7.44 -13.87
C ILE A 141 -19.20 8.41 -14.50
N ASP A 142 -19.71 9.38 -15.27
CA ASP A 142 -18.94 10.19 -16.21
C ASP A 142 -18.64 11.63 -15.73
N GLN A 143 -19.31 12.12 -14.68
CA GLN A 143 -19.11 13.48 -14.14
C GLN A 143 -18.26 13.48 -12.85
N VAL A 144 -17.40 12.48 -12.69
CA VAL A 144 -16.44 12.39 -11.59
C VAL A 144 -15.04 12.29 -12.16
N GLY A 145 -14.20 13.27 -11.84
CA GLY A 145 -12.77 13.13 -12.04
C GLY A 145 -12.12 12.45 -10.83
N TYR A 146 -11.07 11.69 -11.05
CA TYR A 146 -10.34 11.01 -9.99
C TYR A 146 -8.85 10.95 -10.31
N ALA A 147 -8.03 10.77 -9.28
CA ALA A 147 -6.60 10.56 -9.43
C ALA A 147 -6.07 9.71 -8.29
N THR A 148 -4.93 9.08 -8.50
CA THR A 148 -4.22 8.33 -7.47
C THR A 148 -2.73 8.62 -7.51
N THR A 149 -2.10 8.67 -6.35
CA THR A 149 -0.65 8.45 -6.24
C THR A 149 -0.42 7.15 -5.48
N CYS A 150 0.21 6.20 -6.14
CA CYS A 150 0.67 4.96 -5.52
C CYS A 150 2.11 5.18 -5.04
N ILE A 151 2.28 5.39 -3.73
CA ILE A 151 3.60 5.48 -3.11
C ILE A 151 4.17 4.06 -3.02
N SER A 152 5.25 3.78 -3.75
CA SER A 152 5.78 2.42 -3.84
C SER A 152 6.41 1.97 -2.52
N ALA A 153 6.49 0.65 -2.29
CA ALA A 153 7.16 0.12 -1.11
C ALA A 153 8.64 0.53 -1.06
N CYS A 154 9.28 0.63 -2.23
CA CYS A 154 10.64 1.14 -2.39
C CYS A 154 10.74 2.60 -1.92
N ASP A 155 9.93 3.51 -2.45
CA ASP A 155 10.02 4.93 -2.12
C ASP A 155 9.64 5.22 -0.67
N ILE A 156 8.67 4.47 -0.12
CA ILE A 156 8.34 4.52 1.30
C ILE A 156 9.57 4.17 2.13
N SER A 157 10.27 3.09 1.77
CA SER A 157 11.46 2.62 2.47
C SER A 157 12.61 3.61 2.34
N SER A 158 12.95 4.01 1.11
CA SER A 158 14.03 4.95 0.81
C SER A 158 13.80 6.33 1.43
N GLY A 159 12.55 6.78 1.55
CA GLY A 159 12.21 8.02 2.22
C GLY A 159 12.41 7.94 3.74
N MET A 160 11.95 6.86 4.36
CA MET A 160 12.01 6.68 5.82
C MET A 160 13.40 6.28 6.34
N LEU A 161 14.21 5.59 5.52
CA LEU A 161 15.57 5.14 5.85
C LEU A 161 16.65 6.06 5.27
N ARG A 162 16.29 7.27 4.82
CA ARG A 162 17.24 8.20 4.20
C ARG A 162 18.34 8.62 5.16
N PHE A 163 19.58 8.57 4.68
CA PHE A 163 20.76 9.12 5.34
C PHE A 163 21.61 9.97 4.38
N PRO A 164 22.32 11.02 4.87
CA PRO A 164 22.16 11.62 6.20
C PRO A 164 20.74 12.16 6.39
N PRO A 165 20.19 12.18 7.62
CA PRO A 165 18.87 12.72 7.88
C PRO A 165 18.94 14.25 7.86
N GLU A 166 19.16 14.85 6.70
CA GLU A 166 19.11 16.32 6.52
C GLU A 166 17.74 16.85 6.97
N LYS A 167 16.68 16.06 6.74
CA LYS A 167 15.32 16.29 7.22
C LYS A 167 14.64 14.95 7.49
N ASN A 168 13.93 14.86 8.62
CA ASN A 168 13.10 13.70 8.94
C ASN A 168 11.98 13.56 7.89
N TYR A 169 12.08 12.53 7.02
CA TYR A 169 11.12 12.25 5.96
C TYR A 169 10.29 10.99 6.24
N ASN A 170 9.62 11.02 7.39
CA ASN A 170 8.72 9.96 7.83
C ASN A 170 7.46 9.84 6.95
N LEU A 171 6.67 8.79 7.22
CA LEU A 171 5.46 8.47 6.46
C LEU A 171 4.40 9.59 6.46
N ASN A 172 4.33 10.43 7.50
CA ASN A 172 3.40 11.57 7.51
C ASN A 172 3.83 12.66 6.54
N GLU A 173 5.14 12.95 6.46
CA GLU A 173 5.64 13.95 5.52
C GLU A 173 5.43 13.48 4.07
N GLN A 174 5.72 12.21 3.78
CA GLN A 174 5.42 11.59 2.48
C GLN A 174 3.92 11.67 2.11
N ALA A 175 3.04 11.34 3.07
CA ALA A 175 1.59 11.42 2.90
C ALA A 175 1.10 12.85 2.62
N HIS A 176 1.61 13.83 3.37
CA HIS A 176 1.28 15.23 3.17
C HIS A 176 1.72 15.73 1.78
N ASP A 177 2.96 15.43 1.37
CA ASP A 177 3.49 15.85 0.07
C ASP A 177 2.64 15.30 -1.08
N VAL A 178 2.25 14.02 -0.99
CA VAL A 178 1.39 13.39 -1.99
C VAL A 178 0.01 14.02 -2.06
N THR A 179 -0.63 14.29 -0.91
CA THR A 179 -1.93 14.97 -0.90
C THR A 179 -1.84 16.35 -1.54
N ILE A 180 -0.81 17.12 -1.20
CA ILE A 180 -0.57 18.45 -1.74
C ILE A 180 -0.34 18.37 -3.26
N ALA A 181 0.47 17.41 -3.73
CA ALA A 181 0.74 17.21 -5.15
C ALA A 181 -0.52 16.81 -5.95
N LEU A 182 -1.36 15.92 -5.39
CA LEU A 182 -2.62 15.54 -6.02
C LEU A 182 -3.57 16.72 -6.17
N ILE A 183 -3.74 17.53 -5.12
CA ILE A 183 -4.57 18.75 -5.17
C ILE A 183 -4.01 19.73 -6.20
N ARG A 184 -2.70 20.02 -6.18
CA ARG A 184 -2.06 20.92 -7.17
C ARG A 184 -2.27 20.44 -8.60
N GLY A 185 -2.05 19.15 -8.86
CA GLY A 185 -2.23 18.59 -10.20
C GLY A 185 -3.67 18.68 -10.72
N VAL A 186 -4.69 18.68 -9.84
CA VAL A 186 -6.08 18.95 -10.25
C VAL A 186 -6.28 20.42 -10.61
N LEU A 187 -5.72 21.35 -9.83
CA LEU A 187 -5.81 22.78 -10.10
C LEU A 187 -5.10 23.14 -11.42
N GLU A 188 -3.91 22.57 -11.67
CA GLU A 188 -3.14 22.75 -12.90
C GLU A 188 -3.86 22.24 -14.15
N ARG A 189 -4.82 21.31 -13.98
CA ARG A 189 -5.70 20.81 -15.05
C ARG A 189 -6.93 21.71 -15.29
N GLY A 190 -7.01 22.86 -14.62
CA GLY A 190 -8.04 23.88 -14.82
C GLY A 190 -9.32 23.64 -14.03
N VAL A 191 -9.31 22.78 -13.01
CA VAL A 191 -10.50 22.49 -12.20
C VAL A 191 -10.66 23.56 -11.11
N ALA A 192 -11.81 24.23 -11.08
CA ALA A 192 -12.15 25.24 -10.09
C ALA A 192 -12.64 24.62 -8.77
N VAL A 193 -11.71 24.15 -7.94
CA VAL A 193 -12.01 23.53 -6.64
C VAL A 193 -12.37 24.60 -5.60
N GLU A 194 -13.56 24.50 -5.01
CA GLU A 194 -14.03 25.40 -3.94
C GLU A 194 -13.73 24.83 -2.55
N HIS A 195 -13.94 23.53 -2.36
CA HIS A 195 -13.85 22.88 -1.05
C HIS A 195 -13.24 21.49 -1.15
N VAL A 196 -12.18 21.25 -0.39
CA VAL A 196 -11.53 19.95 -0.23
C VAL A 196 -11.87 19.33 1.12
N TYR A 197 -12.35 18.10 1.10
CA TYR A 197 -12.61 17.24 2.26
C TYR A 197 -11.53 16.16 2.35
N VAL A 198 -10.91 15.98 3.51
CA VAL A 198 -9.77 15.08 3.68
C VAL A 198 -10.01 14.13 4.84
N ASP A 199 -9.87 12.83 4.62
CA ASP A 199 -9.75 11.86 5.72
C ASP A 199 -8.37 11.95 6.36
N THR A 200 -8.33 11.87 7.69
CA THR A 200 -7.06 11.81 8.41
C THR A 200 -7.09 10.83 9.56
N VAL A 201 -5.95 10.18 9.71
CA VAL A 201 -5.51 9.41 10.88
C VAL A 201 -4.91 10.27 11.99
N GLY A 202 -4.42 11.47 11.66
CA GLY A 202 -3.72 12.38 12.57
C GLY A 202 -4.63 13.42 13.24
N PRO A 203 -4.05 14.43 13.92
CA PRO A 203 -4.79 15.57 14.43
C PRO A 203 -5.31 16.46 13.28
N PRO A 204 -6.64 16.59 13.08
CA PRO A 204 -7.17 17.29 11.91
C PRO A 204 -6.80 18.77 11.85
N ALA A 205 -6.78 19.46 12.99
CA ALA A 205 -6.54 20.91 13.06
C ALA A 205 -5.17 21.33 12.51
N THR A 206 -4.11 20.56 12.81
CA THR A 206 -2.75 20.88 12.33
C THR A 206 -2.67 20.66 10.82
N TYR A 207 -3.28 19.59 10.32
CA TYR A 207 -3.24 19.28 8.90
C TYR A 207 -4.07 20.28 8.09
N GLN A 208 -5.26 20.63 8.58
CA GLN A 208 -6.11 21.65 7.96
C GLN A 208 -5.38 22.98 7.84
N ARG A 209 -4.74 23.47 8.92
CA ARG A 209 -3.97 24.71 8.89
C ARG A 209 -2.83 24.67 7.86
N LYS A 210 -2.15 23.53 7.73
CA LYS A 210 -1.09 23.33 6.72
C LYS A 210 -1.66 23.47 5.30
N LEU A 211 -2.81 22.86 5.01
CA LEU A 211 -3.45 22.93 3.71
C LEU A 211 -4.00 24.34 3.40
N GLU A 212 -4.69 24.97 4.34
CA GLU A 212 -5.21 26.35 4.20
C GLU A 212 -4.08 27.36 3.95
N GLY A 213 -2.92 27.18 4.59
CA GLY A 213 -1.75 28.02 4.35
C GLY A 213 -1.14 27.85 2.95
N LEU A 214 -1.26 26.66 2.35
CA LEU A 214 -0.73 26.37 1.01
C LEU A 214 -1.72 26.72 -0.11
N PHE A 215 -3.02 26.72 0.19
CA PHE A 215 -4.11 26.89 -0.76
C PHE A 215 -5.15 27.90 -0.22
N PRO A 216 -4.78 29.20 -0.11
CA PRO A 216 -5.60 30.19 0.59
C PRO A 216 -6.95 30.50 -0.08
N SER A 217 -7.13 30.14 -1.35
CA SER A 217 -8.38 30.32 -2.10
C SER A 217 -9.35 29.15 -1.98
N ILE A 218 -8.97 28.07 -1.30
CA ILE A 218 -9.75 26.82 -1.21
C ILE A 218 -10.16 26.59 0.24
N LYS A 219 -11.42 26.20 0.47
CA LYS A 219 -11.90 25.80 1.79
C LYS A 219 -11.44 24.38 2.09
N PHE A 220 -11.02 24.11 3.32
CA PHE A 220 -10.66 22.76 3.76
C PHE A 220 -11.54 22.29 4.90
N THR A 221 -11.84 21.00 4.90
CA THR A 221 -12.39 20.29 6.04
C THR A 221 -11.64 18.98 6.20
N VAL A 222 -10.79 18.93 7.21
CA VAL A 222 -10.07 17.70 7.57
C VAL A 222 -10.82 17.05 8.72
N ALA A 223 -11.18 15.78 8.57
CA ALA A 223 -11.92 15.05 9.58
C ALA A 223 -11.41 13.61 9.69
N LYS A 224 -11.70 12.96 10.82
CA LYS A 224 -11.49 11.50 10.96
C LYS A 224 -12.74 10.79 10.44
N LYS A 225 -12.56 9.67 9.75
CA LYS A 225 -13.66 8.91 9.12
C LYS A 225 -14.46 9.77 8.13
N ALA A 226 -13.76 10.63 7.41
CA ALA A 226 -14.35 11.57 6.46
C ALA A 226 -15.04 10.84 5.30
N ASP A 227 -14.58 9.64 4.95
CA ASP A 227 -15.22 8.70 4.03
C ASP A 227 -16.67 8.37 4.43
N SER A 228 -16.94 8.29 5.73
CA SER A 228 -18.29 8.04 6.27
C SER A 228 -19.13 9.31 6.44
N LEU A 229 -18.55 10.50 6.20
CA LEU A 229 -19.20 11.79 6.41
C LEU A 229 -19.46 12.53 5.09
N PHE A 230 -18.59 12.35 4.11
CA PHE A 230 -18.61 13.09 2.85
C PHE A 230 -18.54 12.11 1.67
N CYS A 231 -19.58 12.11 0.84
CA CYS A 231 -19.69 11.20 -0.32
C CYS A 231 -18.47 11.30 -1.25
N VAL A 232 -17.95 12.50 -1.54
CA VAL A 232 -16.75 12.67 -2.38
C VAL A 232 -15.50 12.03 -1.76
N VAL A 233 -15.40 11.96 -0.42
CA VAL A 233 -14.30 11.23 0.25
C VAL A 233 -14.54 9.72 0.17
N SER A 234 -15.78 9.26 0.29
CA SER A 234 -16.11 7.84 0.07
C SER A 234 -15.73 7.36 -1.33
N VAL A 235 -15.99 8.17 -2.35
CA VAL A 235 -15.57 7.87 -3.74
C VAL A 235 -14.04 7.80 -3.82
N ALA A 236 -13.31 8.75 -3.21
CA ALA A 236 -11.85 8.72 -3.15
C ALA A 236 -11.32 7.45 -2.44
N SER A 237 -12.01 7.02 -1.37
CA SER A 237 -11.74 5.77 -0.64
C SER A 237 -11.87 4.54 -1.53
N VAL A 238 -12.95 4.47 -2.33
CA VAL A 238 -13.18 3.40 -3.30
C VAL A 238 -12.04 3.33 -4.31
N VAL A 239 -11.67 4.47 -4.90
CA VAL A 239 -10.57 4.57 -5.88
C VAL A 239 -9.24 4.11 -5.25
N ALA A 240 -8.89 4.60 -4.07
CA ALA A 240 -7.66 4.24 -3.37
C ALA A 240 -7.62 2.76 -3.00
N LYS A 241 -8.71 2.24 -2.40
CA LYS A 241 -8.76 0.87 -1.88
C LYS A 241 -8.73 -0.17 -2.97
N VAL A 242 -9.52 0.01 -4.03
CA VAL A 242 -9.56 -0.95 -5.15
C VAL A 242 -8.21 -0.94 -5.87
N THR A 243 -7.65 0.24 -6.15
CA THR A 243 -6.30 0.34 -6.76
C THR A 243 -5.26 -0.39 -5.92
N ARG A 244 -5.21 -0.14 -4.61
CA ARG A 244 -4.27 -0.80 -3.69
C ARG A 244 -4.45 -2.31 -3.68
N ASP A 245 -5.68 -2.80 -3.54
CA ASP A 245 -5.91 -4.24 -3.38
C ASP A 245 -5.56 -5.02 -4.65
N VAL A 246 -5.90 -4.48 -5.82
CA VAL A 246 -5.48 -5.05 -7.10
C VAL A 246 -3.96 -5.04 -7.24
N LEU A 247 -3.27 -3.94 -6.89
CA LEU A 247 -1.80 -3.91 -6.92
C LEU A 247 -1.17 -4.97 -6.02
N ILE A 248 -1.72 -5.21 -4.82
CA ILE A 248 -1.24 -6.27 -3.93
C ILE A 248 -1.48 -7.66 -4.52
N GLU A 249 -2.62 -7.88 -5.18
CA GLU A 249 -2.92 -9.15 -5.86
C GLU A 249 -1.89 -9.43 -6.96
N LEU A 250 -1.44 -8.39 -7.67
CA LEU A 250 -0.43 -8.47 -8.74
C LEU A 250 1.02 -8.65 -8.23
N LEU A 251 1.31 -8.45 -6.94
CA LEU A 251 2.66 -8.67 -6.39
C LEU A 251 3.06 -10.14 -6.29
N ARG A 252 2.14 -11.07 -6.53
CA ARG A 252 2.42 -12.51 -6.52
C ARG A 252 3.39 -12.86 -7.63
N ALA A 253 4.54 -13.43 -7.28
CA ALA A 253 5.49 -13.99 -8.23
C ALA A 253 5.00 -15.30 -8.84
N ARG A 254 4.15 -16.05 -8.11
CA ARG A 254 3.56 -17.31 -8.57
C ARG A 254 2.05 -17.36 -8.29
N PRO A 255 1.24 -18.03 -9.14
CA PRO A 255 -0.21 -18.10 -8.97
C PRO A 255 -0.67 -18.70 -7.63
N ASP A 256 0.11 -19.64 -7.08
CA ASP A 256 -0.16 -20.33 -5.81
C ASP A 256 0.33 -19.55 -4.57
N GLU A 257 1.01 -18.42 -4.78
CA GLU A 257 1.60 -17.65 -3.71
C GLU A 257 0.54 -16.92 -2.86
N VAL A 258 0.64 -17.06 -1.54
CA VAL A 258 -0.28 -16.47 -0.58
C VAL A 258 0.43 -15.40 0.24
N LEU A 259 0.39 -14.14 -0.23
CA LEU A 259 0.94 -12.99 0.51
C LEU A 259 0.14 -12.68 1.79
N GLY A 260 -1.14 -13.04 1.84
CA GLY A 260 -2.05 -12.57 2.88
C GLY A 260 -2.51 -11.12 2.65
N SER A 261 -2.94 -10.47 3.73
CA SER A 261 -3.44 -9.09 3.72
C SER A 261 -2.35 -8.02 3.54
N GLY A 262 -1.09 -8.38 3.78
CA GLY A 262 0.05 -7.47 3.83
C GLY A 262 0.26 -6.82 5.20
N TYR A 263 -0.61 -7.05 6.20
CA TYR A 263 -0.44 -6.51 7.54
C TYR A 263 0.47 -7.39 8.41
N PRO A 264 1.33 -6.81 9.28
CA PRO A 264 2.14 -7.59 10.21
C PRO A 264 1.36 -8.51 11.17
N SER A 265 0.08 -8.19 11.45
CA SER A 265 -0.79 -8.99 12.30
C SER A 265 -1.35 -10.25 11.63
N ASP A 266 -1.19 -10.39 10.31
CA ASP A 266 -1.68 -11.54 9.56
C ASP A 266 -0.62 -12.65 9.50
N ALA A 267 -1.00 -13.83 9.98
CA ALA A 267 -0.16 -15.02 9.99
C ALA A 267 0.32 -15.43 8.58
N LYS A 268 -0.52 -15.24 7.54
CA LYS A 268 -0.13 -15.54 6.15
C LYS A 268 0.96 -14.60 5.66
N THR A 269 0.81 -13.30 5.97
CA THR A 269 1.79 -12.25 5.63
C THR A 269 3.14 -12.52 6.29
N THR A 270 3.14 -12.83 7.59
CA THR A 270 4.39 -13.11 8.31
C THR A 270 5.04 -14.42 7.87
N ALA A 271 4.27 -15.45 7.51
CA ALA A 271 4.79 -16.68 6.93
C ALA A 271 5.42 -16.43 5.55
N TRP A 272 4.78 -15.62 4.71
CA TRP A 272 5.31 -15.23 3.41
C TRP A 272 6.64 -14.48 3.53
N LEU A 273 6.73 -13.48 4.42
CA LEU A 273 7.96 -12.74 4.68
C LEU A 273 9.11 -13.65 5.12
N ARG A 274 8.87 -14.61 6.01
CA ARG A 274 9.93 -15.55 6.44
C ARG A 274 10.40 -16.46 5.31
N SER A 275 9.49 -16.88 4.44
CA SER A 275 9.76 -17.89 3.40
C SER A 275 10.38 -17.31 2.13
N ASN A 276 10.18 -16.02 1.86
CA ASN A 276 10.61 -15.35 0.62
C ASN A 276 11.74 -14.35 0.84
N ARG A 277 12.43 -14.44 1.99
CA ARG A 277 13.61 -13.63 2.28
C ARG A 277 14.87 -14.32 1.76
N THR A 278 15.72 -13.57 1.10
CA THR A 278 17.06 -13.96 0.63
C THR A 278 18.13 -13.53 1.63
N ALA A 279 19.28 -14.22 1.62
CA ALA A 279 20.38 -13.97 2.56
C ALA A 279 21.02 -12.58 2.40
N LEU A 280 21.14 -12.09 1.16
CA LEU A 280 21.82 -10.83 0.84
C LEU A 280 20.84 -9.66 0.67
N PHE A 281 19.80 -9.82 -0.15
CA PHE A 281 18.93 -8.70 -0.56
C PHE A 281 17.66 -8.57 0.27
N GLY A 282 17.40 -9.49 1.20
CA GLY A 282 16.11 -9.55 1.88
C GLY A 282 15.01 -9.92 0.88
N TRP A 283 14.13 -8.98 0.53
CA TRP A 283 12.95 -9.22 -0.32
C TRP A 283 12.97 -8.37 -1.60
N PRO A 284 12.09 -8.66 -2.59
CA PRO A 284 11.89 -7.78 -3.74
C PRO A 284 11.47 -6.36 -3.30
N LEU A 285 12.14 -5.33 -3.83
CA LEU A 285 11.94 -3.91 -3.49
C LEU A 285 10.53 -3.40 -3.80
N GLN A 286 9.88 -3.97 -4.81
CA GLN A 286 8.48 -3.65 -5.15
C GLN A 286 7.46 -4.16 -4.12
N THR A 287 7.83 -5.17 -3.32
CA THR A 287 6.88 -5.93 -2.51
C THR A 287 6.94 -5.56 -1.03
N VAL A 288 8.12 -5.32 -0.47
CA VAL A 288 8.28 -5.15 1.00
C VAL A 288 8.72 -3.74 1.35
N ARG A 289 8.09 -3.18 2.38
CA ARG A 289 8.54 -1.93 3.01
C ARG A 289 9.64 -2.26 4.01
N PHE A 290 10.89 -2.00 3.65
CA PHE A 290 12.05 -2.26 4.50
C PHE A 290 12.04 -1.38 5.75
N SER A 291 11.46 -0.18 5.69
CA SER A 291 11.35 0.73 6.85
C SER A 291 10.41 0.26 7.96
N TRP A 292 9.64 -0.81 7.75
CA TRP A 292 8.73 -1.34 8.78
C TRP A 292 9.50 -2.10 9.84
N GLN A 293 9.14 -1.91 11.12
CA GLN A 293 9.76 -2.60 12.24
C GLN A 293 9.74 -4.14 12.07
N THR A 294 8.67 -4.69 11.49
CA THR A 294 8.58 -6.13 11.20
C THR A 294 9.65 -6.60 10.21
N SER A 295 9.93 -5.79 9.18
CA SER A 295 10.98 -6.07 8.20
C SER A 295 12.36 -6.01 8.84
N GLN A 296 12.65 -4.92 9.58
CA GLN A 296 13.90 -4.73 10.32
C GLN A 296 14.17 -5.90 11.29
N THR A 297 13.20 -6.22 12.15
CA THR A 297 13.32 -7.34 13.11
C THR A 297 13.57 -8.67 12.43
N LEU A 298 12.96 -8.90 11.26
CA LEU A 298 13.19 -10.13 10.52
C LEU A 298 14.62 -10.15 9.95
N LEU A 299 15.09 -9.07 9.34
CA LEU A 299 16.46 -8.96 8.83
C LEU A 299 17.50 -9.22 9.94
N ASP A 300 17.35 -8.58 11.11
CA ASP A 300 18.28 -8.71 12.24
C ASP A 300 18.34 -10.12 12.83
N ARG A 301 17.20 -10.81 12.89
CA ARG A 301 17.09 -12.15 13.51
C ARG A 301 17.38 -13.28 12.53
N ASN A 302 17.96 -12.98 11.38
CA ASN A 302 18.30 -14.00 10.39
C ASN A 302 19.69 -14.57 10.66
N PRO A 303 19.81 -15.82 11.15
CA PRO A 303 21.14 -16.44 11.32
C PRO A 303 21.86 -16.64 9.98
N ASP A 304 21.11 -16.72 8.87
CA ASP A 304 21.64 -16.92 7.53
C ASP A 304 21.79 -15.61 6.74
N ALA A 305 21.56 -14.44 7.35
CA ALA A 305 21.77 -13.16 6.67
C ALA A 305 23.26 -12.85 6.55
N VAL A 306 23.62 -12.24 5.43
CA VAL A 306 24.91 -11.56 5.31
C VAL A 306 24.84 -10.30 6.18
N PRO A 307 25.78 -10.09 7.13
CA PRO A 307 25.85 -8.84 7.88
C PRO A 307 26.09 -7.67 6.92
N ILE A 308 25.25 -6.66 7.00
CA ILE A 308 25.39 -5.41 6.24
C ILE A 308 25.60 -4.31 7.26
N GLU A 309 26.74 -3.64 7.17
CA GLU A 309 27.09 -2.49 7.99
C GLU A 309 27.01 -1.24 7.11
N TRP A 310 26.29 -0.23 7.58
CA TRP A 310 26.15 1.06 6.90
C TRP A 310 27.11 2.07 7.52
N GLU A 311 27.50 3.10 6.77
CA GLU A 311 28.34 4.19 7.29
C GLU A 311 27.71 4.82 8.54
N ASP A 312 26.38 4.95 8.53
CA ASP A 312 25.52 5.46 9.58
C ASP A 312 25.69 4.72 10.92
N ASP A 313 25.99 3.41 10.88
CA ASP A 313 26.18 2.58 12.08
C ASP A 313 27.38 3.02 12.92
N TYR A 314 28.29 3.78 12.30
CA TYR A 314 29.51 4.35 12.87
C TYR A 314 29.41 5.86 13.13
N ILE A 315 28.36 6.53 12.65
CA ILE A 315 28.13 7.96 12.84
C ILE A 315 27.15 8.16 14.02
N GLY A 316 27.66 8.60 15.17
CA GLY A 316 26.82 9.02 16.31
C GLY A 316 26.71 8.07 17.50
N LYS A 317 27.44 6.95 17.53
CA LYS A 317 27.64 6.19 18.79
C LYS A 317 28.66 6.89 19.69
N GLY A 318 28.18 7.88 20.45
CA GLY A 318 28.89 8.48 21.57
C GLY A 318 29.07 7.52 22.75
N SER A 319 29.78 6.41 22.53
CA SER A 319 30.46 5.62 23.55
C SER A 319 31.34 4.58 22.85
N GLN A 320 32.42 5.03 22.23
CA GLN A 320 33.58 4.15 22.15
C GLN A 320 33.96 3.81 23.59
N SER A 321 33.75 2.55 23.98
CA SER A 321 34.36 2.02 25.19
C SER A 321 35.86 2.32 25.11
N MET A 322 36.49 2.71 26.22
CA MET A 322 37.94 2.97 26.27
C MET A 322 38.79 1.79 25.75
N ALA A 323 38.21 0.58 25.62
CA ALA A 323 38.87 -0.57 25.00
C ALA A 323 38.91 -0.49 23.46
N ALA A 324 37.98 0.21 22.80
CA ALA A 324 37.98 0.44 21.35
C ALA A 324 39.04 1.46 20.89
N MET A 325 39.55 2.29 21.82
CA MET A 325 40.62 3.26 21.55
C MET A 325 42.00 2.61 21.30
N PHE A 326 42.15 1.33 21.66
CA PHE A 326 43.41 0.56 21.51
C PHE A 326 43.36 -0.46 20.37
N GLN A 327 42.26 -0.56 19.64
CA GLN A 327 42.21 -1.34 18.41
C GLN A 327 42.42 -0.39 17.22
N PRO A 328 43.31 -0.72 16.26
CA PRO A 328 43.35 0.04 15.02
C PRO A 328 41.97 -0.04 14.39
N ALA A 329 41.37 1.11 14.07
CA ALA A 329 40.15 1.14 13.27
C ALA A 329 40.49 0.47 11.94
N GLU A 330 39.98 -0.74 11.70
CA GLU A 330 39.96 -1.29 10.35
C GLU A 330 39.18 -0.28 9.51
N LYS A 331 39.87 0.34 8.54
CA LYS A 331 39.22 1.25 7.60
C LYS A 331 38.17 0.42 6.87
N ALA A 332 36.90 0.71 7.13
CA ALA A 332 35.79 0.11 6.39
C ALA A 332 36.07 0.32 4.89
N VAL A 333 36.08 -0.78 4.14
CA VAL A 333 36.31 -0.70 2.70
C VAL A 333 35.02 -0.20 2.06
N THR A 334 35.03 1.06 1.63
CA THR A 334 33.94 1.71 0.90
C THR A 334 34.21 1.63 -0.60
N LEU A 335 33.18 1.89 -1.41
CA LEU A 335 33.32 1.99 -2.86
C LEU A 335 34.36 3.04 -3.29
N ASP A 336 34.65 4.03 -2.44
CA ASP A 336 35.62 5.10 -2.73
C ASP A 336 37.06 4.70 -2.42
N ASN A 337 37.28 3.69 -1.57
CA ASN A 337 38.62 3.29 -1.12
C ASN A 337 38.98 1.83 -1.52
N TRP A 338 38.05 1.09 -2.13
CA TRP A 338 38.24 -0.28 -2.60
C TRP A 338 39.41 -0.43 -3.59
N TYR A 339 39.68 0.59 -4.42
CA TYR A 339 40.76 0.57 -5.40
C TYR A 339 42.16 0.81 -4.81
N SER A 340 42.24 1.21 -3.54
CA SER A 340 43.47 1.66 -2.89
C SER A 340 44.09 0.61 -1.97
N VAL A 341 43.55 -0.62 -1.97
CA VAL A 341 44.04 -1.74 -1.16
C VAL A 341 44.93 -2.63 -2.04
N GLU A 342 46.19 -2.22 -2.22
CA GLU A 342 47.32 -3.11 -2.60
C GLU A 342 48.21 -3.36 -1.38
#